data_AF-A0A3D2G7C3-F1
#
_entry.id   AF-A0A3D2G7C3-F1
#
_cell.length_a   1.000
_cell.length_b   1.000
_cell.length_c   1.000
_cell.angle_alpha   90.00
_cell.angle_beta   90.00
_cell.angle_gamma   90.00
#
_symmetry.space_group_name_H-M   'P 1'
#
loop_
_entity.id
_entity.type
_entity.pdbx_description
1 polymer ?
#
loop_
_entity_poly.entity_id
_entity_poly.type
_entity_poly.pdbx_seq_one_letter_code
_entity_poly.pdbx_strand_id
1 'polypeptide(L)'
;YLDFKYCEPIEEAAKGDWYVPILLGNDTIITRHFKYKKMEKFCKLNGKRMQPACVHDMNISSIWDIQEAVDLAQEKFSTVLVYANWDYVDEDIKALICNYSKNHNVPLQYMFKDNRIA
;
A
#
# COMPACT_ATOMS: atom_id res chain seq x y z
N TYR A 1 -9.05 -2.30 -24.47
CA TYR A 1 -8.83 -3.76 -24.43
C TYR A 1 -7.48 -4.04 -23.78
N LEU A 2 -7.45 -4.03 -22.45
CA LEU A 2 -6.49 -4.74 -21.60
C LEU A 2 -7.28 -5.01 -20.32
N ASP A 3 -7.85 -6.21 -20.23
CA ASP A 3 -8.54 -6.72 -19.05
C ASP A 3 -7.50 -6.97 -17.95
N PHE A 4 -7.04 -5.91 -17.30
CA PHE A 4 -6.40 -6.03 -16.00
C PHE A 4 -7.50 -6.32 -15.00
N LYS A 5 -7.75 -7.62 -14.74
CA LYS A 5 -8.38 -8.04 -13.50
C LYS A 5 -7.48 -7.52 -12.39
N TYR A 6 -7.78 -6.31 -11.89
CA TYR A 6 -7.32 -5.81 -10.61
C TYR A 6 -7.35 -7.01 -9.67
N CYS A 7 -6.23 -7.32 -9.02
CA CYS A 7 -6.18 -8.38 -8.02
C CYS A 7 -7.45 -8.25 -7.18
N GLU A 8 -8.37 -9.22 -7.33
CA GLU A 8 -9.56 -9.25 -6.50
C GLU A 8 -9.03 -9.19 -5.07
N PRO A 9 -9.51 -8.25 -4.24
CA PRO A 9 -9.07 -8.17 -2.86
C PRO A 9 -9.18 -9.59 -2.30
N ILE A 10 -8.06 -10.15 -1.82
CA ILE A 10 -8.08 -11.47 -1.22
C ILE A 10 -9.04 -11.34 -0.03
N GLU A 11 -10.26 -11.84 -0.20
CA GLU A 11 -11.38 -11.70 0.74
C GLU A 11 -11.12 -12.39 2.09
N GLU A 12 -9.96 -13.03 2.25
CA GLU A 12 -9.45 -13.41 3.56
C GLU A 12 -8.95 -12.17 4.30
N ALA A 13 -9.92 -11.52 4.95
CA ALA A 13 -9.76 -10.40 5.89
C ALA A 13 -8.40 -10.42 6.57
N ALA A 14 -7.56 -9.45 6.20
CA ALA A 14 -6.42 -8.95 6.95
C ALA A 14 -6.48 -9.33 8.45
N LYS A 15 -5.81 -10.43 8.83
CA LYS A 15 -5.95 -11.04 10.17
C LYS A 15 -5.12 -10.34 11.24
N GLY A 16 -4.26 -9.40 10.85
CA GLY A 16 -3.35 -8.67 11.72
C GLY A 16 -3.89 -7.31 12.17
N ASP A 17 -3.43 -6.88 13.36
CA ASP A 17 -3.74 -5.57 13.95
C ASP A 17 -3.10 -4.39 13.22
N TRP A 18 -2.31 -4.65 12.17
CA TRP A 18 -1.45 -3.65 11.53
C TRP A 18 -1.71 -3.52 10.02
N TYR A 19 -1.52 -2.29 9.55
CA TYR A 19 -1.26 -1.98 8.15
C TYR A 19 0.22 -1.62 7.99
N VAL A 20 0.86 -2.19 6.97
CA VAL A 20 2.21 -1.82 6.53
C VAL A 20 2.05 -0.77 5.42
N PRO A 21 2.37 0.51 5.67
CA PRO A 21 2.13 1.56 4.68
C PRO A 21 3.15 1.48 3.54
N ILE A 22 2.72 1.78 2.31
CA ILE A 22 3.60 2.13 1.19
C ILE A 22 3.03 3.40 0.58
N LEU A 23 3.87 4.40 0.37
CA LEU A 23 3.51 5.55 -0.44
C LEU A 23 4.13 5.33 -1.84
N LEU A 24 3.39 5.54 -2.95
CA LEU A 24 3.95 5.52 -4.31
C LEU A 24 3.79 6.87 -5.04
N GLY A 25 4.86 7.33 -5.70
CA GLY A 25 4.95 8.62 -6.40
C GLY A 25 6.13 9.52 -5.99
N ASN A 26 6.49 10.45 -6.86
CA ASN A 26 7.53 11.45 -6.60
C ASN A 26 6.91 12.68 -5.90
N ASP A 27 6.75 12.59 -4.57
CA ASP A 27 6.11 13.64 -3.76
C ASP A 27 7.12 14.46 -2.95
N THR A 28 6.85 15.77 -2.83
CA THR A 28 7.55 16.62 -1.85
C THR A 28 7.34 16.12 -0.42
N ILE A 29 8.25 16.47 0.50
CA ILE A 29 8.16 16.12 1.94
C ILE A 29 6.78 16.49 2.52
N ILE A 30 6.25 17.66 2.15
CA ILE A 30 4.96 18.17 2.62
C ILE A 30 3.81 17.27 2.12
N THR A 31 3.78 16.95 0.83
CA THR A 31 2.75 16.07 0.24
C THR A 31 2.80 14.69 0.88
N ARG A 32 4.01 14.15 1.12
CA ARG A 32 4.22 12.87 1.82
C ARG A 32 3.62 12.88 3.22
N HIS A 33 3.90 13.94 4.01
CA HIS A 33 3.34 14.08 5.34
C HIS A 33 1.80 14.03 5.35
N PHE A 34 1.16 14.73 4.39
CA PHE A 34 -0.29 14.69 4.26
C PHE A 34 -0.82 13.31 3.88
N LYS A 35 -0.17 12.60 2.95
CA LYS A 35 -0.55 11.22 2.58
C LYS A 35 -0.42 10.28 3.77
N TYR A 36 0.69 10.35 4.49
CA TYR A 36 0.91 9.57 5.71
C TYR A 36 -0.17 9.84 6.78
N LYS A 37 -0.52 11.12 7.02
CA LYS A 37 -1.60 11.47 7.96
C LYS A 37 -2.96 10.93 7.54
N LYS A 38 -3.24 10.88 6.23
CA LYS A 38 -4.46 10.25 5.71
C LYS A 38 -4.48 8.74 5.98
N MET A 39 -3.36 8.06 5.76
CA MET A 39 -3.23 6.63 6.07
C MET A 39 -3.37 6.37 7.59
N GLU A 40 -2.71 7.16 8.46
CA GLU A 40 -2.91 7.05 9.91
C GLU A 40 -4.37 7.16 10.31
N LYS A 41 -5.09 8.14 9.74
CA LYS A 41 -6.52 8.33 9.99
C LYS A 41 -7.32 7.13 9.49
N PHE A 42 -7.03 6.63 8.30
CA PHE A 42 -7.68 5.45 7.73
C PHE A 42 -7.49 4.21 8.62
N CYS A 43 -6.27 3.93 9.06
CA CYS A 43 -5.97 2.81 9.96
C CYS A 43 -6.79 2.90 11.25
N LYS A 44 -6.77 4.07 11.92
CA LYS A 44 -7.53 4.32 13.15
C LYS A 44 -9.04 4.10 12.98
N LEU A 45 -9.60 4.57 11.87
CA LEU A 45 -11.04 4.40 11.57
C LEU A 45 -11.42 2.93 11.36
N ASN A 46 -10.48 2.09 10.90
CA ASN A 46 -10.69 0.65 10.70
C ASN A 46 -10.26 -0.18 11.93
N GLY A 47 -10.00 0.45 13.08
CA GLY A 47 -9.56 -0.25 14.29
C GLY A 47 -8.17 -0.89 14.19
N LYS A 48 -7.37 -0.50 13.19
CA LYS A 48 -6.01 -1.01 12.98
C LYS A 48 -4.96 0.03 13.31
N ARG A 49 -3.77 -0.46 13.61
CA ARG A 49 -2.57 0.36 13.80
C ARG A 49 -1.82 0.45 12.48
N MET A 50 -1.06 1.52 12.31
CA MET A 50 -0.16 1.65 11.17
C MET A 50 1.26 1.42 11.65
N GLN A 51 2.02 0.60 10.94
CA GLN A 51 3.42 0.35 11.27
C GLN A 51 4.24 1.59 10.91
N PRO A 52 4.78 2.35 11.88
CA PRO A 52 5.43 3.62 11.61
C PRO A 52 6.82 3.46 10.97
N ALA A 53 7.41 2.26 11.09
CA ALA A 53 8.76 1.96 10.62
C ALA A 53 8.87 1.76 9.09
N CYS A 54 7.74 1.58 8.39
CA CYS A 54 7.73 1.18 6.98
C CYS A 54 7.18 2.27 6.07
N VAL A 55 7.40 3.55 6.40
CA VAL A 55 7.10 4.63 5.43
C VAL A 55 8.26 4.70 4.46
N HIS A 56 8.30 3.76 3.52
CA HIS A 56 9.40 3.67 2.56
C HIS A 56 9.40 4.91 1.66
N ASP A 57 10.52 5.63 1.64
CA ASP A 57 10.73 6.86 0.89
C ASP A 57 10.74 6.55 -0.62
N MET A 58 10.04 7.36 -1.42
CA MET A 58 9.44 6.92 -2.68
C MET A 58 9.95 7.72 -3.87
N ASN A 59 11.04 8.46 -3.71
CA ASN A 59 11.65 9.15 -4.84
C ASN A 59 11.99 8.17 -5.97
N ILE A 60 12.20 6.90 -5.64
CA ILE A 60 12.03 5.72 -6.49
C ILE A 60 11.69 4.60 -5.51
N SER A 61 10.46 4.09 -5.45
CA SER A 61 10.22 2.84 -4.71
C SER A 61 11.06 1.77 -5.37
N SER A 62 12.14 1.35 -4.70
CA SER A 62 12.95 0.28 -5.24
C SER A 62 12.16 -1.02 -5.10
N ILE A 63 12.47 -1.99 -5.96
CA ILE A 63 11.91 -3.35 -5.86
C ILE A 63 12.07 -3.88 -4.42
N TRP A 64 13.16 -3.53 -3.75
CA TRP A 64 13.49 -3.92 -2.38
C TRP A 64 12.50 -3.38 -1.34
N ASP A 65 12.01 -2.15 -1.49
CA ASP A 65 11.04 -1.56 -0.53
C ASP A 65 9.68 -2.27 -0.61
N ILE A 66 9.26 -2.63 -1.82
CA ILE A 66 8.04 -3.41 -2.04
C ILE A 66 8.21 -4.79 -1.42
N GLN A 67 9.38 -5.41 -1.58
CA GLN A 67 9.68 -6.71 -1.00
C GLN A 67 9.65 -6.65 0.53
N GLU A 68 10.38 -5.72 1.14
CA GLU A 68 10.44 -5.56 2.60
C GLU A 68 9.05 -5.32 3.21
N ALA A 69 8.23 -4.47 2.59
CA ALA A 69 6.88 -4.19 3.07
C ALA A 69 5.96 -5.42 2.99
N VAL A 70 6.08 -6.22 1.93
CA VAL A 70 5.30 -7.45 1.74
C VAL A 70 5.78 -8.55 2.69
N ASP A 71 7.09 -8.75 2.82
CA ASP A 71 7.69 -9.73 3.73
C ASP A 71 7.28 -9.42 5.17
N LEU A 72 7.36 -8.15 5.58
CA LEU A 72 6.92 -7.74 6.90
C LEU A 72 5.41 -7.94 7.10
N ALA A 73 4.60 -7.63 6.09
CA ALA A 73 3.17 -7.87 6.16
C ALA A 73 2.87 -9.37 6.28
N GLN A 74 3.62 -10.24 5.61
CA GLN A 74 3.52 -11.68 5.73
C GLN A 74 3.87 -12.15 7.15
N GLU A 75 5.03 -11.74 7.68
CA GLU A 75 5.49 -12.09 9.04
C GLU A 75 4.49 -11.66 10.13
N LYS A 76 3.81 -10.53 9.92
CA LYS A 76 2.87 -9.93 10.87
C LYS A 76 1.42 -10.30 10.58
N PHE A 77 1.14 -11.21 9.64
CA PHE A 77 -0.22 -11.55 9.19
C PHE A 77 -1.08 -10.31 8.86
N SER A 78 -0.43 -9.27 8.34
CA SER A 78 -0.94 -7.92 8.17
C SER A 78 -1.26 -7.61 6.71
N THR A 79 -1.66 -6.38 6.43
CA THR A 79 -2.01 -5.93 5.07
C THR A 79 -1.11 -4.79 4.64
N VAL A 80 -0.70 -4.81 3.38
CA VAL A 80 0.02 -3.70 2.77
C VAL A 80 -0.99 -2.65 2.34
N LEU A 81 -0.85 -1.43 2.89
CA LEU A 81 -1.69 -0.28 2.58
C LEU A 81 -0.94 0.66 1.64
N VAL A 82 -1.36 0.73 0.38
CA VAL A 82 -0.68 1.48 -0.67
C VAL A 82 -1.41 2.80 -0.92
N TYR A 83 -0.76 3.94 -0.68
CA TYR A 83 -1.26 5.25 -1.11
C TYR A 83 -0.51 5.67 -2.36
N ALA A 84 -1.22 5.71 -3.49
CA ALA A 84 -0.63 6.03 -4.78
C ALA A 84 -1.55 6.92 -5.61
N ASN A 85 -0.98 7.76 -6.46
CA ASN A 85 -1.72 8.29 -7.59
C ASN A 85 -1.53 7.34 -8.77
N TRP A 86 -2.44 6.38 -8.93
CA TRP A 86 -2.25 5.22 -9.81
C TRP A 86 -1.99 5.61 -11.27
N ASP A 87 -2.55 6.73 -11.74
CA ASP A 87 -2.31 7.27 -13.08
C ASP A 87 -0.84 7.69 -13.32
N TYR A 88 -0.07 7.85 -12.25
CA TYR A 88 1.33 8.28 -12.27
C TYR A 88 2.30 7.21 -11.74
N VAL A 89 1.81 6.00 -11.47
CA VAL A 89 2.66 4.85 -11.15
C VAL A 89 2.88 4.03 -12.42
N ASP A 90 4.12 3.63 -12.66
CA ASP A 90 4.49 2.76 -13.78
C ASP A 90 3.75 1.42 -13.70
N GLU A 91 3.25 0.92 -14.84
CA GLU A 91 2.58 -0.39 -14.92
C GLU A 91 3.48 -1.53 -14.43
N ASP A 92 4.80 -1.44 -14.64
CA ASP A 92 5.74 -2.44 -14.14
C ASP A 92 5.76 -2.49 -12.61
N ILE A 93 5.70 -1.34 -11.95
CA ILE A 93 5.65 -1.24 -10.48
C ILE A 93 4.31 -1.79 -9.96
N LYS A 94 3.21 -1.49 -10.65
CA LYS A 94 1.88 -2.01 -10.31
C LYS A 94 1.83 -3.53 -10.41
N ALA A 95 2.36 -4.09 -11.51
CA ALA A 95 2.43 -5.53 -11.72
C ALA A 95 3.33 -6.20 -10.68
N LEU A 96 4.46 -5.59 -10.35
CA LEU A 96 5.41 -6.09 -9.35
C LEU A 96 4.77 -6.22 -7.97
N ILE A 97 4.17 -5.15 -7.44
CA ILE A 97 3.55 -5.19 -6.10
C ILE A 97 2.42 -6.21 -6.05
N CYS A 98 1.56 -6.25 -7.08
CA CYS A 98 0.48 -7.22 -7.18
C CYS A 98 0.99 -8.67 -7.19
N ASN A 99 1.98 -8.98 -8.04
CA ASN A 99 2.54 -10.32 -8.17
C ASN A 99 3.27 -10.75 -6.90
N TYR A 100 4.06 -9.86 -6.32
CA TYR A 100 4.83 -10.16 -5.12
C TYR A 100 3.90 -10.42 -3.92
N SER A 101 2.91 -9.56 -3.69
CA SER A 101 1.92 -9.79 -2.62
C SER A 101 1.11 -11.06 -2.83
N LYS A 102 0.70 -11.36 -4.07
CA LYS A 102 -0.01 -12.61 -4.39
C LYS A 102 0.84 -13.85 -4.10
N ASN A 103 2.12 -13.83 -4.47
CA ASN A 103 3.04 -14.94 -4.23
C ASN A 103 3.30 -15.19 -2.74
N HIS A 104 3.19 -14.17 -1.90
CA HIS A 104 3.39 -14.25 -0.44
C HIS A 104 2.08 -14.36 0.36
N ASN A 105 0.93 -14.47 -0.33
CA ASN A 105 -0.41 -14.48 0.27
C ASN A 105 -0.68 -13.29 1.20
N VAL A 106 -0.22 -12.10 0.77
CA VAL A 106 -0.36 -10.86 1.52
C VAL A 106 -1.49 -10.01 0.90
N PRO A 107 -2.50 -9.60 1.68
CA PRO A 107 -3.52 -8.69 1.17
C PRO A 107 -2.94 -7.31 0.85
N LEU A 108 -3.43 -6.71 -0.23
CA LEU A 108 -3.16 -5.33 -0.64
C LEU A 108 -4.41 -4.47 -0.49
N GLN A 109 -4.27 -3.28 0.07
CA GLN A 109 -5.32 -2.28 0.13
C GLN A 109 -4.83 -0.97 -0.48
N TYR A 110 -5.56 -0.46 -1.48
CA TYR A 110 -5.22 0.79 -2.15
C TYR A 110 -6.00 1.98 -1.58
N MET A 111 -5.30 3.10 -1.37
CA MET A 111 -5.89 4.41 -1.10
C MET A 111 -5.67 5.31 -2.33
N PHE A 112 -6.74 5.50 -3.10
CA PHE A 112 -6.71 6.38 -4.27
C PHE A 112 -6.95 7.84 -3.88
N LYS A 113 -6.50 8.76 -4.74
CA LYS A 113 -6.66 10.22 -4.57
C LYS A 113 -8.12 10.68 -4.61
N ASP A 114 -9.09 9.81 -4.90
CA ASP A 114 -10.50 10.18 -5.03
C ASP A 114 -11.38 9.92 -3.79
N ASN A 115 -10.80 9.91 -2.60
CA ASN A 115 -11.59 10.12 -1.38
C ASN A 115 -11.89 11.61 -1.21
N ARG A 116 -12.73 12.15 -2.10
CA ARG A 116 -13.69 13.17 -1.69
C ARG A 116 -14.52 12.52 -0.59
N ILE A 117 -14.23 12.89 0.64
CA ILE A 117 -15.19 12.72 1.73
C ILE A 117 -16.40 13.55 1.29
N ALA A 118 -17.45 12.88 0.81
CA ALA A 118 -18.80 13.41 0.80
C ALA A 118 -19.40 13.16 2.19
#